data_AF-A0A8J4WVI2-F1
#
_entry.id   AF-A0A8J4WVI2-F1
#
_cell.length_a   1.000
_cell.length_b   1.000
_cell.length_c   1.000
_cell.angle_alpha   90.00
_cell.angle_beta   90.00
_cell.angle_gamma   90.00
#
_symmetry.space_group_name_H-M   'P 1'
#
loop_
_entity.id
_entity.type
_entity.pdbx_description
1 polymer ?
#
loop_
_entity_poly.entity_id
_entity_poly.type
_entity_poly.pdbx_seq_one_letter_code
_entity_poly.pdbx_strand_id
1 'polypeptide(L)'
;RLTRSIQGEQRDTVLQAFISNDLLNCYTTKQKSVVYLIRSKNETVRQYTARLLNTFASLSEGRVYLSQSSSLLKLLVECLRLEEKDSVTSKKVLGALQKLSIRSYKHSTFSKGR
;
A
#
# COMPACT_ATOMS: atom_id res chain seq x y z
N ARG A 1 7.17 9.79 10.27
CA ARG A 1 5.77 9.40 9.94
C ARG A 1 5.55 9.55 8.43
N LEU A 2 5.33 8.46 7.69
CA LEU A 2 5.27 8.46 6.22
C LEU A 2 4.20 9.40 5.62
N THR A 3 3.09 9.62 6.33
CA THR A 3 2.03 10.55 5.90
C THR A 3 2.33 12.02 6.17
N ARG A 4 3.44 12.34 6.86
CA ARG A 4 3.86 13.71 7.21
C ARG A 4 5.32 14.01 6.84
N SER A 5 6.07 13.04 6.33
CA SER A 5 7.45 13.26 5.89
C SER A 5 7.48 14.15 4.66
N ILE A 6 8.38 15.12 4.68
CA ILE A 6 8.65 16.05 3.57
C ILE A 6 9.05 15.22 2.33
N GLN A 7 8.65 15.67 1.14
CA GLN A 7 8.96 14.98 -0.12
C GLN A 7 10.47 14.79 -0.29
N GLY A 8 10.88 13.67 -0.91
CA GLY A 8 12.28 13.33 -1.15
C GLY A 8 12.84 12.27 -0.18
N GLU A 9 14.14 12.34 0.09
CA GLU A 9 14.93 11.27 0.73
C GLU A 9 14.41 10.82 2.10
N GLN A 10 13.85 11.73 2.91
CA GLN A 10 13.29 11.37 4.22
C GLN A 10 12.10 10.42 4.10
N ARG A 11 11.25 10.63 3.08
CA ARG A 11 10.08 9.79 2.86
C ARG A 11 10.48 8.39 2.40
N ASP A 12 11.48 8.30 1.54
CA ASP A 12 11.99 7.02 1.04
C ASP A 12 12.69 6.25 2.14
N THR A 13 13.49 6.93 2.98
CA THR A 13 14.13 6.32 4.15
C THR A 13 13.11 5.75 5.13
N VAL A 14 12.04 6.50 5.44
CA VAL A 14 10.96 6.01 6.32
C VAL A 14 10.21 4.84 5.69
N LEU A 15 9.97 4.88 4.37
CA LEU A 15 9.34 3.77 3.67
C LEU A 15 10.23 2.51 3.75
N GLN A 16 11.53 2.64 3.48
CA GLN A 16 12.48 1.53 3.55
C GLN A 16 12.49 0.91 4.95
N ALA A 17 12.52 1.72 6.01
CA ALA A 17 12.42 1.21 7.38
C ALA A 17 11.15 0.38 7.61
N PHE A 18 10.00 0.79 7.05
CA PHE A 18 8.77 0.01 7.15
C PHE A 18 8.80 -1.28 6.36
N ILE A 19 9.38 -1.27 5.16
CA ILE A 19 9.52 -2.45 4.30
C ILE A 19 10.47 -3.47 4.93
N SER A 20 11.64 -3.02 5.39
CA SER A 20 12.67 -3.90 5.99
C SER A 20 12.22 -4.56 7.28
N ASN A 21 11.23 -3.99 7.98
CA ASN A 21 10.62 -4.57 9.18
C ASN A 21 9.31 -5.33 8.89
N ASP A 22 8.94 -5.53 7.61
CA ASP A 22 7.68 -6.16 7.18
C ASP A 22 6.47 -5.60 7.94
N LEU A 23 6.38 -4.28 8.14
CA LEU A 23 5.41 -3.65 9.05
C LEU A 23 3.95 -4.04 8.74
N LEU A 24 3.65 -4.26 7.45
CA LEU A 24 2.33 -4.64 6.96
C LEU A 24 2.17 -6.16 6.77
N ASN A 25 3.17 -6.97 7.16
CA ASN A 25 3.19 -8.42 6.98
C ASN A 25 2.87 -8.81 5.52
N CYS A 26 3.52 -8.15 4.57
CA CYS A 26 3.34 -8.45 3.14
C CYS A 26 4.26 -9.59 2.69
N TYR A 27 5.39 -9.82 3.36
CA TYR A 27 6.26 -10.97 3.11
C TYR A 27 5.84 -12.20 3.93
N THR A 28 5.39 -11.99 5.18
CA THR A 28 5.04 -13.09 6.10
C THR A 28 3.56 -13.10 6.45
N THR A 29 2.87 -14.21 6.22
CA THR A 29 1.40 -14.32 6.48
C THR A 29 1.07 -14.85 7.87
N LYS A 30 2.06 -14.97 8.77
CA LYS A 30 1.94 -15.72 10.03
C LYS A 30 1.20 -14.98 11.15
N GLN A 31 0.98 -13.66 11.05
CA GLN A 31 0.35 -12.85 12.11
C GLN A 31 -0.74 -11.93 11.58
N LYS A 32 -1.65 -11.49 12.48
CA LYS A 32 -2.68 -10.50 12.17
C LYS A 32 -2.03 -9.19 11.73
N SER A 33 -2.15 -8.89 10.45
CA SER A 33 -1.61 -7.66 9.86
C SER A 33 -2.50 -6.45 10.17
N VAL A 34 -1.86 -5.30 10.35
CA VAL A 34 -2.54 -3.99 10.45
C VAL A 34 -3.37 -3.66 9.22
N VAL A 35 -3.13 -4.30 8.06
CA VAL A 35 -3.94 -4.06 6.84
C VAL A 35 -5.40 -4.48 7.03
N TYR A 36 -5.69 -5.44 7.91
CA TYR A 36 -7.07 -5.87 8.21
C TYR A 36 -7.90 -4.82 8.95
N LEU A 37 -7.26 -3.76 9.48
CA LEU A 37 -7.96 -2.61 10.05
C LEU A 37 -8.83 -1.87 9.02
N ILE A 38 -8.64 -2.14 7.73
CA ILE A 38 -9.52 -1.67 6.67
C ILE A 38 -10.97 -2.20 6.82
N ARG A 39 -11.19 -3.28 7.57
CA ARG A 39 -12.52 -3.82 7.90
C ARG A 39 -13.04 -3.38 9.28
N SER A 40 -12.38 -2.43 9.93
CA SER A 40 -12.79 -1.95 11.26
C SER A 40 -14.21 -1.40 11.24
N LYS A 41 -14.97 -1.61 12.32
CA LYS A 41 -16.28 -0.94 12.50
C LYS A 41 -16.14 0.58 12.61
N ASN A 42 -14.99 1.06 13.08
CA ASN A 42 -14.71 2.49 13.21
C ASN A 42 -14.26 3.08 11.85
N GLU A 43 -15.06 4.01 11.32
CA GLU A 43 -14.81 4.64 10.02
C GLU A 43 -13.45 5.36 9.97
N THR A 44 -13.11 6.11 11.02
CA THR A 44 -11.83 6.82 11.12
C THR A 44 -10.66 5.85 10.97
N VAL A 45 -10.71 4.68 11.64
CA VAL A 45 -9.68 3.63 11.51
C VAL A 45 -9.58 3.12 10.07
N ARG A 46 -10.71 2.88 9.39
CA ARG A 46 -10.71 2.47 7.97
C ARG A 46 -10.10 3.54 7.08
N GLN A 47 -10.49 4.79 7.24
CA GLN A 47 -9.95 5.91 6.46
C GLN A 47 -8.44 6.08 6.64
N TYR A 48 -7.92 5.99 7.88
CA TYR A 48 -6.48 6.07 8.14
C TYR A 48 -5.73 4.88 7.55
N THR A 49 -6.31 3.68 7.60
CA THR A 49 -5.72 2.47 7.00
C THR A 49 -5.68 2.59 5.48
N ALA A 50 -6.77 3.02 4.83
CA ALA A 50 -6.83 3.26 3.39
C ALA A 50 -5.81 4.34 2.97
N ARG A 51 -5.68 5.41 3.76
CA ARG A 51 -4.68 6.46 3.53
C ARG A 51 -3.26 5.91 3.60
N LEU A 52 -2.96 5.06 4.58
CA LEU A 52 -1.66 4.40 4.70
C LEU A 52 -1.35 3.58 3.45
N LEU A 53 -2.25 2.67 3.05
CA LEU A 53 -2.06 1.80 1.89
C LEU A 53 -1.89 2.58 0.59
N ASN A 54 -2.73 3.60 0.37
CA ASN A 54 -2.59 4.49 -0.79
C ASN A 54 -1.28 5.29 -0.78
N THR A 55 -0.76 5.63 0.41
CA THR A 55 0.53 6.34 0.56
C THR A 55 1.71 5.45 0.17
N PHE A 56 1.70 4.16 0.57
CA PHE A 56 2.67 3.17 0.11
C PHE A 56 2.61 3.00 -1.40
N ALA A 57 1.41 2.83 -1.97
CA ALA A 57 1.22 2.62 -3.40
C ALA A 57 1.69 3.81 -4.28
N SER A 58 1.77 5.02 -3.71
CA SER A 58 2.34 6.19 -4.40
C SER A 58 3.86 6.09 -4.66
N LEU A 59 4.57 5.22 -3.96
CA LEU A 59 6.03 5.06 -4.08
C LEU A 59 6.35 3.73 -4.78
N SER A 60 7.40 3.68 -5.61
CA SER A 60 7.75 2.48 -6.39
C SER A 60 8.00 1.26 -5.50
N GLU A 61 8.87 1.42 -4.52
CA GLU A 61 9.22 0.36 -3.57
C GLU A 61 8.03 -0.06 -2.72
N GLY A 62 7.14 0.89 -2.42
CA GLY A 62 5.89 0.60 -1.72
C GLY A 62 4.97 -0.27 -2.56
N ARG A 63 4.89 -0.06 -3.88
CA ARG A 63 4.13 -0.96 -4.78
C ARG A 63 4.73 -2.36 -4.83
N VAL A 64 6.06 -2.46 -4.94
CA VAL A 64 6.77 -3.76 -4.95
C VAL A 64 6.51 -4.53 -3.66
N TYR A 65 6.53 -3.83 -2.52
CA TYR A 65 6.25 -4.44 -1.22
C TYR A 65 4.79 -4.90 -1.08
N LEU A 66 3.82 -4.02 -1.39
CA LEU A 66 2.40 -4.36 -1.30
C LEU A 66 2.00 -5.50 -2.25
N SER A 67 2.63 -5.61 -3.42
CA SER A 67 2.32 -6.65 -4.42
C SER A 67 2.76 -8.06 -4.02
N GLN A 68 3.62 -8.20 -2.99
CA GLN A 68 4.00 -9.51 -2.46
C GLN A 68 2.82 -10.21 -1.76
N SER A 69 1.86 -9.44 -1.25
CA SER A 69 0.68 -9.98 -0.57
C SER A 69 -0.49 -10.14 -1.54
N SER A 70 -0.70 -11.35 -2.05
CA SER A 70 -1.86 -11.67 -2.88
C SER A 70 -3.20 -11.50 -2.13
N SER A 71 -3.20 -11.72 -0.81
CA SER A 71 -4.35 -11.48 0.07
C SER A 71 -4.71 -10.00 0.19
N LEU A 72 -3.73 -9.10 0.14
CA LEU A 72 -3.98 -7.66 0.26
C LEU A 72 -4.79 -7.12 -0.93
N LEU A 73 -4.48 -7.56 -2.15
CA LEU A 73 -5.25 -7.15 -3.34
C LEU A 73 -6.70 -7.60 -3.24
N LYS A 74 -6.94 -8.86 -2.84
CA LYS A 74 -8.30 -9.39 -2.62
C LYS A 74 -9.04 -8.57 -1.56
N LEU A 75 -8.37 -8.28 -0.44
CA LEU A 75 -8.91 -7.46 0.66
C LEU A 75 -9.32 -6.06 0.20
N LEU A 76 -8.49 -5.40 -0.62
CA LEU A 76 -8.79 -4.06 -1.15
C LEU A 76 -9.97 -4.07 -2.12
N VAL A 77 -10.07 -5.08 -3.00
CA VAL A 77 -11.20 -5.23 -3.92
C VAL A 77 -12.50 -5.49 -3.16
N GLU A 78 -12.47 -6.35 -2.15
CA GLU A 78 -13.64 -6.60 -1.29
C GLU A 78 -14.05 -5.35 -0.52
N CYS A 79 -13.09 -4.58 0.02
CA CYS A 79 -13.38 -3.32 0.68
C CYS A 79 -14.10 -2.34 -0.26
N LEU A 80 -13.68 -2.25 -1.52
CA LEU A 80 -14.33 -1.39 -2.51
C LEU A 80 -15.79 -1.79 -2.79
N ARG A 81 -16.13 -3.08 -2.69
CA ARG A 81 -17.49 -3.59 -2.90
C ARG A 81 -18.42 -3.32 -1.71
N LEU A 82 -17.87 -3.24 -0.51
CA LEU A 82 -18.63 -3.09 0.74
C LEU A 82 -18.77 -1.63 1.17
N GLU A 83 -17.80 -0.78 0.83
CA GLU A 83 -17.85 0.65 1.15
C GLU A 83 -18.89 1.38 0.29
N GLU A 84 -19.50 2.41 0.88
CA GLU A 84 -20.38 3.32 0.16
C GLU A 84 -19.62 3.96 -1.02
N LYS A 85 -20.33 4.08 -2.15
CA LYS A 85 -19.81 4.75 -3.33
C LYS A 85 -19.36 6.16 -2.95
N ASP A 86 -18.18 6.55 -3.42
CA ASP A 86 -17.60 7.88 -3.19
C ASP A 86 -17.22 8.24 -1.74
N SER A 87 -17.30 7.30 -0.79
CA SER A 87 -16.75 7.46 0.56
C SER A 87 -15.25 7.80 0.53
N VAL A 88 -14.75 8.42 1.60
CA VAL A 88 -13.32 8.73 1.73
C VAL A 88 -12.48 7.45 1.63
N THR A 89 -12.94 6.37 2.27
CA THR A 89 -12.27 5.07 2.24
C THR A 89 -12.27 4.49 0.83
N SER A 90 -13.41 4.44 0.14
CA SER A 90 -13.50 3.87 -1.22
C SER A 90 -12.63 4.63 -2.23
N LYS A 91 -12.61 5.97 -2.17
CA LYS A 91 -11.73 6.80 -3.00
C LYS A 91 -10.24 6.52 -2.78
N LYS A 92 -9.82 6.33 -1.52
CA LYS A 92 -8.41 6.00 -1.19
C LYS A 92 -8.05 4.58 -1.61
N VAL A 93 -8.94 3.62 -1.40
CA VAL A 93 -8.75 2.21 -1.81
C VAL A 93 -8.67 2.11 -3.34
N LEU A 94 -9.58 2.76 -4.07
CA LEU A 94 -9.54 2.84 -5.52
C LEU A 94 -8.21 3.44 -6.01
N GLY A 95 -7.80 4.55 -5.41
CA GLY A 95 -6.52 5.19 -5.74
C GLY A 95 -5.31 4.30 -5.46
N ALA A 96 -5.35 3.45 -4.43
CA ALA A 96 -4.30 2.47 -4.16
C ALA A 96 -4.27 1.38 -5.23
N LEU A 97 -5.44 0.79 -5.54
CA LEU A 97 -5.59 -0.25 -6.57
C LEU A 97 -5.13 0.23 -7.95
N GLN A 98 -5.51 1.45 -8.35
CA GLN A 98 -5.06 2.07 -9.59
C GLN A 98 -3.54 2.23 -9.64
N LYS A 99 -2.90 2.63 -8.54
CA LYS A 99 -1.44 2.76 -8.49
C LYS A 99 -0.75 1.41 -8.55
N LEU A 100 -1.31 0.39 -7.89
CA LEU A 100 -0.79 -0.97 -7.92
C LEU A 100 -0.94 -1.62 -9.31
N SER A 101 -1.92 -1.21 -10.12
CA SER A 101 -2.09 -1.71 -11.48
C SER A 101 -1.13 -1.10 -12.50
N ILE A 102 -0.41 -0.02 -12.16
CA ILE A 102 0.62 0.56 -13.02
C ILE A 102 1.78 -0.44 -13.12
N ARG A 103 1.79 -1.19 -14.22
CA ARG A 103 2.80 -2.18 -14.60
C ARG A 103 4.21 -1.58 -14.41
N SER A 104 5.05 -2.26 -13.62
CA SER A 104 6.48 -1.95 -13.45
C SER A 104 7.23 -2.13 -14.78
N TYR A 105 7.10 -1.18 -15.70
CA TYR A 105 7.81 -1.18 -16.99
C TYR A 105 9.27 -0.69 -16.89
N LYS A 106 9.85 -0.65 -15.68
CA LYS A 106 11.22 -0.16 -15.44
C LYS A 106 12.10 -1.14 -14.66
N HIS A 107 11.93 -2.44 -14.88
CA HIS A 107 12.96 -3.42 -14.50
C HIS A 107 13.24 -4.43 -15.64
N SER A 108 13.31 -3.93 -16.88
CA SER A 108 13.89 -4.65 -18.00
C SER A 108 14.70 -3.64 -18.80
N THR A 109 16.02 -3.89 -18.90
CA THR A 109 17.10 -3.08 -19.49
C THR A 109 17.51 -1.87 -18.62
N PHE A 110 18.73 -1.76 -18.06
CA PHE A 110 20.06 -2.05 -18.59
C PHE A 110 20.94 -2.76 -17.54
N SER A 111 21.34 -4.00 -17.85
CA SER A 111 22.60 -4.56 -17.40
C SER A 111 23.30 -5.17 -18.63
N LYS A 112 24.58 -4.81 -18.79
CA LYS A 112 25.56 -5.20 -19.83
C LYS A 112 25.64 -4.37 -21.12
N GLY A 113 26.55 -3.40 -21.09
CA GLY A 113 27.61 -3.22 -22.09
C GLY A 113 28.83 -2.74 -21.31
N ARG A 114 29.76 -3.66 -20.99
CA ARG A 114 31.09 -3.76 -21.63
C ARG A 114 31.80 -2.43 -21.74
#